data_AF-A0A2V7YIH5-F1
#
_entry.id   AF-A0A2V7YIH5-F1
#
_cell.length_a   1.000
_cell.length_b   1.000
_cell.length_c   1.000
_cell.angle_alpha   90.00
_cell.angle_beta   90.00
_cell.angle_gamma   90.00
#
_symmetry.space_group_name_H-M   'P 1'
#
loop_
_entity.id
_entity.type
_entity.pdbx_description
1 polymer ?
#
loop_
_entity_poly.entity_id
_entity_poly.type
_entity_poly.pdbx_seq_one_letter_code
_entity_poly.pdbx_strand_id
1 'polypeptide(L)'
;MANQVVMVTVTVTGTEITWEFDALEVELNAGDTLSWQFDGVPSDCAPAILFQSNTGFGPFQAFELKGNLITGRGNNGQTGTYSYQAQLLDTSGVRSTSTQTILVLNQVSESDTSPMVVIPCQSPTGTQEIGGPIDPLKLFQGDTVLWFVTGLSANFFVNILFPPSTGADAAVGPFKSLLFTRSLGGESTEVLGIIGLDFNPPTGAPDQFSYHIEIRDTSGKVVASDDPQIDNLGPPPQG
;
A
#
# COMPACT_ATOMS: atom_id res chain seq x y z
N MET A 1 21.22 4.74 -10.66
CA MET A 1 19.79 4.67 -10.99
C MET A 1 19.61 3.79 -12.22
N ALA A 2 19.59 2.48 -11.99
CA ALA A 2 19.13 1.51 -12.96
C ALA A 2 17.65 1.20 -12.69
N ASN A 3 16.87 1.00 -13.74
CA ASN A 3 15.57 0.35 -13.62
C ASN A 3 15.76 -1.13 -13.95
N GLN A 4 15.79 -1.96 -12.92
CA GLN A 4 15.88 -3.40 -13.08
C GLN A 4 14.50 -3.95 -13.39
N VAL A 5 14.43 -4.89 -14.34
CA VAL A 5 13.15 -5.46 -14.78
C VAL A 5 13.24 -6.97 -14.65
N VAL A 6 12.25 -7.55 -13.97
CA VAL A 6 12.01 -8.99 -13.90
C VAL A 6 10.80 -9.28 -14.79
N MET A 7 11.00 -10.10 -15.82
CA MET A 7 9.91 -10.61 -16.64
C MET A 7 9.23 -11.77 -15.92
N VAL A 8 7.92 -11.65 -15.74
CA VAL A 8 7.07 -12.68 -15.11
C VAL A 8 6.12 -13.21 -16.17
N THR A 9 6.38 -14.41 -16.68
CA THR A 9 5.52 -15.04 -17.68
C THR A 9 4.50 -15.92 -16.98
N VAL A 10 3.22 -15.66 -17.25
CA VAL A 10 2.09 -16.46 -16.76
C VAL A 10 1.52 -17.26 -17.91
N THR A 11 1.44 -18.58 -17.76
CA THR A 11 0.78 -19.45 -18.73
C THR A 11 -0.45 -20.09 -18.11
N VAL A 12 -1.59 -19.98 -18.79
CA VAL A 12 -2.86 -20.58 -18.35
C VAL A 12 -3.27 -21.69 -19.30
N THR A 13 -3.35 -22.92 -18.79
CA THR A 13 -3.79 -24.11 -19.53
C THR A 13 -4.99 -24.74 -18.82
N GLY A 14 -6.20 -24.46 -19.32
CA GLY A 14 -7.43 -24.86 -18.62
C GLY A 14 -7.54 -24.17 -17.26
N THR A 15 -7.47 -24.93 -16.17
CA THR A 15 -7.47 -24.40 -14.79
C THR A 15 -6.07 -24.28 -14.20
N GLU A 16 -5.04 -24.77 -14.88
CA GLU A 16 -3.66 -24.74 -14.41
C GLU A 16 -3.00 -23.40 -14.78
N ILE A 17 -2.30 -22.81 -13.81
CA ILE A 17 -1.54 -21.57 -13.96
C ILE A 17 -0.09 -21.86 -13.61
N THR A 18 0.82 -21.64 -14.54
CA THR A 18 2.27 -21.78 -14.33
C THR A 18 2.96 -20.42 -14.44
N TRP A 19 4.11 -20.33 -13.77
CA TRP A 19 4.88 -19.10 -13.58
C TRP A 19 6.33 -19.32 -13.99
N GLU A 20 6.89 -18.38 -14.74
CA GLU A 20 8.30 -18.35 -15.09
C GLU A 20 8.85 -16.95 -14.82
N PHE A 21 10.02 -16.90 -14.16
CA PHE A 21 10.74 -15.68 -13.86
C PHE A 21 12.08 -15.74 -14.60
N ASP A 22 12.44 -14.66 -15.28
CA ASP A 22 13.76 -14.55 -15.93
C ASP A 22 14.90 -14.28 -14.95
N ALA A 23 14.58 -13.85 -13.73
CA ALA A 23 15.49 -13.71 -12.61
C ALA A 23 14.87 -14.22 -11.30
N LEU A 24 15.65 -14.97 -10.52
CA LEU A 24 15.27 -15.49 -9.20
C LEU A 24 15.88 -14.69 -8.04
N GLU A 25 16.82 -13.81 -8.35
CA GLU A 25 17.48 -12.93 -7.39
C GLU A 25 17.80 -11.60 -8.08
N VAL A 26 17.54 -10.50 -7.38
CA VAL A 26 17.81 -9.14 -7.86
C VAL A 26 18.52 -8.36 -6.77
N GLU A 27 19.65 -7.72 -7.08
CA GLU A 27 20.39 -6.88 -6.13
C GLU A 27 20.07 -5.41 -6.36
N LEU A 28 19.61 -4.70 -5.32
CA LEU A 28 19.30 -3.27 -5.36
C LEU A 28 20.41 -2.42 -4.78
N ASN A 29 20.80 -1.40 -5.54
CA ASN A 29 21.65 -0.30 -5.08
C ASN A 29 20.82 0.95 -4.80
N ALA A 30 21.44 1.95 -4.17
CA ALA A 30 20.84 3.26 -3.99
C ALA A 30 20.53 3.87 -5.37
N GLY A 31 19.35 4.41 -5.56
CA GLY A 31 18.91 4.88 -6.88
C GLY A 31 18.05 3.90 -7.66
N ASP A 32 18.05 2.62 -7.32
CA ASP A 32 17.51 1.60 -8.21
C ASP A 32 16.02 1.38 -7.98
N THR A 33 15.29 1.25 -9.09
CA THR A 33 13.90 0.77 -9.08
C THR A 33 13.87 -0.67 -9.55
N LEU A 34 12.90 -1.43 -9.05
CA LEU A 34 12.62 -2.78 -9.54
C LEU A 34 11.23 -2.81 -10.16
N SER A 35 11.14 -3.27 -11.39
CA SER A 35 9.88 -3.48 -12.06
C SER A 35 9.64 -4.95 -12.33
N TRP A 36 8.41 -5.40 -12.12
CA TRP A 36 7.91 -6.70 -12.54
C TRP A 36 6.97 -6.50 -13.72
N GLN A 37 7.40 -6.96 -14.89
CA GLN A 37 6.59 -6.92 -16.10
C GLN A 37 5.93 -8.28 -16.27
N PHE A 38 4.61 -8.31 -16.06
CA PHE A 38 3.84 -9.53 -16.25
C PHE A 38 3.41 -9.67 -17.69
N ASP A 39 3.59 -10.87 -18.25
CA ASP A 39 3.07 -11.30 -19.54
C ASP A 39 2.10 -12.47 -19.37
N GLY A 40 1.08 -12.57 -20.23
CA GLY A 40 0.08 -13.63 -20.18
C GLY A 40 -0.93 -13.52 -19.02
N VAL A 41 -1.06 -12.35 -18.38
CA VAL A 41 -2.08 -12.11 -17.34
C VAL A 41 -3.49 -12.25 -17.94
N PRO A 42 -4.36 -13.12 -17.40
CA PRO A 42 -5.76 -13.22 -17.82
C PRO A 42 -6.50 -11.88 -17.70
N SER A 43 -7.39 -11.56 -18.63
CA SER A 43 -8.11 -10.29 -18.65
C SER A 43 -9.04 -10.05 -17.44
N ASP A 44 -9.40 -11.13 -16.75
CA ASP A 44 -10.20 -11.12 -15.51
C ASP A 44 -9.33 -11.08 -14.24
N CYS A 45 -8.01 -10.92 -14.38
CA CYS A 45 -7.06 -10.86 -13.28
C CYS A 45 -6.22 -9.58 -13.25
N ALA A 46 -5.74 -9.25 -12.06
CA ALA A 46 -4.70 -8.25 -11.83
C ALA A 46 -3.45 -8.92 -11.23
N PRO A 47 -2.24 -8.56 -11.67
CA PRO A 47 -1.02 -9.05 -11.04
C PRO A 47 -0.76 -8.35 -9.70
N ALA A 48 -0.10 -9.05 -8.79
CA ALA A 48 0.35 -8.51 -7.51
C ALA A 48 1.70 -9.12 -7.10
N ILE A 49 2.44 -8.40 -6.26
CA ILE A 49 3.67 -8.88 -5.62
C ILE A 49 3.43 -8.90 -4.11
N LEU A 50 3.70 -10.03 -3.48
CA LEU A 50 3.55 -10.23 -2.05
C LEU A 50 4.92 -10.52 -1.43
N PHE A 51 5.43 -9.56 -0.65
CA PHE A 51 6.59 -9.77 0.18
C PHE A 51 6.24 -10.57 1.43
N GLN A 52 7.10 -11.52 1.78
CA GLN A 52 6.92 -12.40 2.95
C GLN A 52 7.42 -11.75 4.26
N SER A 53 7.98 -10.53 4.20
CA SER A 53 8.44 -9.79 5.38
C SER A 53 7.30 -9.03 6.05
N ASN A 54 7.45 -8.73 7.34
CA ASN A 54 6.51 -7.93 8.13
C ASN A 54 6.44 -6.44 7.70
N THR A 55 7.23 -6.04 6.70
CA THR A 55 7.32 -4.64 6.23
C THR A 55 6.30 -4.31 5.13
N GLY A 56 5.51 -5.29 4.65
CA GLY A 56 4.44 -5.07 3.67
C GLY A 56 4.92 -4.87 2.22
N PHE A 57 5.92 -4.01 1.99
CA PHE A 57 6.46 -3.69 0.65
C PHE A 57 7.87 -4.22 0.40
N GLY A 58 8.36 -5.10 1.27
CA GLY A 58 9.73 -5.58 1.17
C GLY A 58 10.72 -4.44 1.37
N PRO A 59 11.70 -4.25 0.45
CA PRO A 59 12.68 -3.18 0.53
C PRO A 59 12.20 -1.84 -0.03
N PHE A 60 10.98 -1.76 -0.57
CA PHE A 60 10.49 -0.57 -1.26
C PHE A 60 9.64 0.32 -0.36
N GLN A 61 9.61 1.60 -0.71
CA GLN A 61 8.76 2.61 -0.09
C GLN A 61 7.38 2.68 -0.76
N ALA A 62 7.34 2.51 -2.08
CA ALA A 62 6.14 2.67 -2.88
C ALA A 62 6.07 1.66 -4.03
N PHE A 63 4.85 1.34 -4.46
CA PHE A 63 4.58 0.65 -5.72
C PHE A 63 3.76 1.52 -6.66
N GLU A 64 4.20 1.60 -7.91
CA GLU A 64 3.40 2.09 -9.02
C GLU A 64 2.86 0.90 -9.82
N LEU A 65 1.57 0.92 -10.14
CA LEU A 65 0.94 -0.05 -11.03
C LEU A 65 0.52 0.63 -12.34
N LYS A 66 0.95 0.06 -13.47
CA LYS A 66 0.59 0.51 -14.82
C LYS A 66 0.27 -0.68 -15.72
N GLY A 67 -1.01 -1.08 -15.74
CA GLY A 67 -1.43 -2.29 -16.44
C GLY A 67 -0.81 -3.52 -15.81
N ASN A 68 -0.01 -4.26 -16.58
CA ASN A 68 0.70 -5.46 -16.11
C ASN A 68 2.12 -5.18 -15.59
N LEU A 69 2.49 -3.91 -15.40
CA LEU A 69 3.76 -3.50 -14.85
C LEU A 69 3.59 -3.03 -13.40
N ILE A 70 4.30 -3.65 -12.48
CA ILE A 70 4.43 -3.19 -11.08
C ILE A 70 5.84 -2.65 -10.93
N THR A 71 6.02 -1.44 -10.40
CA THR A 71 7.34 -0.85 -10.15
C THR A 71 7.48 -0.47 -8.68
N GLY A 72 8.41 -1.13 -7.98
CA GLY A 72 8.87 -0.76 -6.65
C GLY A 72 9.85 0.40 -6.71
N ARG A 73 9.66 1.39 -5.83
CA ARG A 73 10.45 2.61 -5.74
C ARG A 73 10.89 2.89 -4.31
N GLY A 74 12.02 3.59 -4.21
CA GLY A 74 12.64 3.99 -2.96
C GLY A 74 13.16 2.83 -2.13
N ASN A 75 13.74 3.17 -0.98
CA ASN A 75 14.33 2.19 -0.07
C ASN A 75 13.75 2.28 1.35
N ASN A 76 13.42 1.15 1.97
CA ASN A 76 12.92 1.12 3.35
C ASN A 76 14.02 1.35 4.42
N GLY A 77 15.28 1.58 4.00
CA GLY A 77 16.43 1.79 4.87
C GLY A 77 16.92 0.59 5.63
N GLN A 78 16.44 -0.60 5.27
CA GLN A 78 16.85 -1.85 5.89
C GLN A 78 17.57 -2.73 4.87
N THR A 79 18.89 -2.80 5.03
CA THR A 79 19.73 -3.77 4.31
C THR A 79 19.29 -5.20 4.66
N GLY A 80 19.18 -6.07 3.66
CA GLY A 80 18.79 -7.45 3.88
C GLY A 80 18.24 -8.15 2.64
N THR A 81 17.78 -9.39 2.84
CA THR A 81 17.18 -10.21 1.80
C THR A 81 15.68 -10.27 2.00
N TYR A 82 14.93 -9.89 0.97
CA TYR A 82 13.48 -9.87 0.97
C TYR A 82 12.96 -10.91 0.00
N SER A 83 12.25 -11.91 0.51
CA SER A 83 11.56 -12.88 -0.32
C SER A 83 10.18 -12.38 -0.72
N TYR A 84 9.80 -12.63 -1.96
CA TYR A 84 8.45 -12.37 -2.45
C TYR A 84 7.92 -13.51 -3.33
N GLN A 85 6.61 -13.47 -3.53
CA GLN A 85 5.88 -14.29 -4.49
C GLN A 85 5.01 -13.39 -5.38
N ALA A 86 4.78 -13.82 -6.62
CA ALA A 86 3.83 -13.18 -7.50
C ALA A 86 2.43 -13.78 -7.30
N GLN A 87 1.39 -12.98 -7.49
CA GLN A 87 0.00 -13.40 -7.36
C GLN A 87 -0.84 -12.92 -8.54
N LEU A 88 -1.87 -13.68 -8.87
CA LEU A 88 -3.00 -13.22 -9.66
C LEU A 88 -4.21 -13.05 -8.75
N LEU A 89 -4.80 -11.87 -8.80
CA LEU A 89 -6.02 -11.52 -8.08
C LEU A 89 -7.17 -11.42 -9.07
N ASP A 90 -8.33 -11.96 -8.72
CA ASP A 90 -9.59 -11.76 -9.43
C ASP A 90 -10.64 -11.14 -8.49
N THR A 91 -11.89 -11.01 -8.95
CA THR A 91 -12.98 -10.41 -8.15
C THR A 91 -13.34 -11.19 -6.88
N SER A 92 -12.87 -12.44 -6.75
CA SER A 92 -13.07 -13.29 -5.57
C SER A 92 -11.87 -13.32 -4.62
N GLY A 93 -10.73 -12.76 -5.02
CA GLY A 93 -9.51 -12.70 -4.22
C GLY A 93 -8.30 -13.31 -4.94
N VAL A 94 -7.44 -14.01 -4.19
CA VAL A 94 -6.24 -14.65 -4.76
C VAL A 94 -6.64 -15.87 -5.58
N ARG A 95 -6.43 -15.79 -6.90
CA ARG A 95 -6.67 -16.89 -7.85
C ARG A 95 -5.49 -17.86 -7.89
N SER A 96 -4.27 -17.34 -7.87
CA SER A 96 -3.05 -18.15 -7.92
C SER A 96 -1.87 -17.39 -7.32
N THR A 97 -0.94 -18.14 -6.74
CA THR A 97 0.33 -17.64 -6.20
C THR A 97 1.47 -18.44 -6.82
N SER A 98 2.56 -17.77 -7.19
CA SER A 98 3.76 -18.44 -7.69
C SER A 98 4.34 -19.36 -6.63
N THR A 99 4.69 -20.59 -7.03
CA THR A 99 5.30 -21.57 -6.11
C THR A 99 6.76 -21.28 -5.83
N GLN A 100 7.46 -20.63 -6.77
CA GLN A 100 8.82 -20.16 -6.57
C GLN A 100 8.83 -18.94 -5.65
N THR A 101 9.82 -18.94 -4.74
CA THR A 101 10.17 -17.79 -3.92
C THR A 101 11.32 -17.06 -4.58
N ILE A 102 11.16 -15.76 -4.79
CA ILE A 102 12.12 -14.89 -5.47
C ILE A 102 12.73 -13.95 -4.44
N LEU A 103 13.99 -13.57 -4.64
CA LEU A 103 14.75 -12.77 -3.68
C LEU A 103 15.08 -11.39 -4.21
N VAL A 104 14.99 -10.39 -3.34
CA VAL A 104 15.55 -9.05 -3.54
C VAL A 104 16.60 -8.82 -2.47
N LEU A 105 17.85 -8.61 -2.88
CA LEU A 105 18.96 -8.26 -2.01
C LEU A 105 19.06 -6.73 -1.94
N ASN A 106 18.65 -6.15 -0.83
CA ASN A 106 18.78 -4.72 -0.60
C ASN A 106 20.10 -4.41 0.09
N GLN A 107 21.00 -3.68 -0.58
CA GLN A 107 22.29 -3.25 -0.01
C GLN A 107 22.24 -1.85 0.60
N VAL A 108 21.07 -1.22 0.62
CA VAL A 108 20.91 0.20 0.94
C VAL A 108 20.39 0.37 2.37
N SER A 109 20.84 1.43 3.03
CA SER A 109 20.44 1.82 4.39
C SER A 109 19.95 3.27 4.48
N GLU A 110 19.66 3.88 3.33
CA GLU A 110 19.04 5.20 3.24
C GLU A 110 17.65 5.19 3.87
N SER A 111 17.35 6.20 4.69
CA SER A 111 16.12 6.22 5.48
C SER A 111 14.88 6.05 4.61
N ASP A 112 13.92 5.28 5.12
CA ASP A 112 12.55 5.30 4.61
C ASP A 112 12.01 6.74 4.68
N THR A 113 11.48 7.22 3.56
CA THR A 113 10.84 8.53 3.39
C THR A 113 9.34 8.42 3.12
N SER A 114 8.80 7.20 2.99
CA SER A 114 7.36 6.98 2.81
C SER A 114 6.57 7.56 3.98
N PRO A 115 5.53 8.36 3.71
CA PRO A 115 4.69 8.90 4.76
C PRO A 115 3.93 7.79 5.49
N MET A 116 4.11 7.73 6.81
CA MET A 116 3.37 6.87 7.72
C MET A 116 2.56 7.72 8.69
N VAL A 117 1.28 7.39 8.86
CA VAL A 117 0.42 8.01 9.86
C VAL A 117 -0.12 6.96 10.82
N VAL A 118 0.02 7.24 12.12
CA VAL A 118 -0.60 6.44 13.17
C VAL A 118 -1.90 7.11 13.59
N ILE A 119 -2.99 6.35 13.57
CA ILE A 119 -4.30 6.79 14.06
C ILE A 119 -4.53 6.07 15.40
N PRO A 120 -4.20 6.73 16.53
CA PRO A 120 -4.42 6.14 17.84
C PRO A 120 -5.91 6.13 18.15
N CYS A 121 -6.47 4.98 18.47
CA CYS A 121 -7.84 4.87 18.98
C CYS A 121 -7.80 4.52 20.47
N GLN A 122 -8.65 5.15 21.26
CA GLN A 122 -8.77 4.93 22.70
C GLN A 122 -10.23 4.71 23.11
N SER A 123 -10.46 4.06 24.24
CA SER A 123 -11.82 3.85 24.78
C SER A 123 -11.86 4.18 26.28
N PRO A 124 -11.76 5.46 26.66
CA PRO A 124 -11.66 5.86 28.07
C PRO A 124 -12.95 5.60 28.87
N THR A 125 -14.11 5.59 28.20
CA THR A 125 -15.43 5.45 28.84
C THR A 125 -16.33 4.40 28.17
N GLY A 126 -15.74 3.51 27.36
CA GLY A 126 -16.47 2.53 26.55
C GLY A 126 -16.94 3.05 25.18
N THR A 127 -16.75 4.35 24.91
CA THR A 127 -16.89 4.94 23.57
C THR A 127 -15.51 5.10 22.94
N GLN A 128 -15.36 4.67 21.68
CA GLN A 128 -14.11 4.78 20.95
C GLN A 128 -13.88 6.22 20.46
N GLU A 129 -12.69 6.74 20.70
CA GLU A 129 -12.25 8.10 20.34
C GLU A 129 -10.91 8.04 19.59
N ILE A 130 -10.60 9.07 18.80
CA ILE A 130 -9.26 9.29 18.22
C ILE A 130 -8.40 9.96 19.30
N GLY A 131 -7.34 9.27 19.72
CA GLY A 131 -6.56 9.53 20.92
C GLY A 131 -5.52 10.65 20.83
N GLY A 132 -5.65 11.57 19.87
CA GLY A 132 -4.73 12.68 19.69
C GLY A 132 -4.76 13.27 18.28
N PRO A 133 -4.06 14.39 18.05
CA PRO A 133 -3.93 14.97 16.73
C PRO A 133 -3.22 14.01 15.78
N ILE A 134 -3.65 14.01 14.53
CA ILE A 134 -3.07 13.21 13.46
C ILE A 134 -2.12 14.08 12.65
N ASP A 135 -0.88 13.64 12.48
CA ASP A 135 0.12 14.37 11.71
C ASP A 135 -0.30 14.53 10.24
N PRO A 136 -0.05 15.68 9.60
CA PRO A 136 -0.27 15.85 8.18
C PRO A 136 0.54 14.86 7.34
N LEU A 137 -0.11 14.28 6.34
CA LEU A 137 0.53 13.46 5.32
C LEU A 137 1.26 14.34 4.31
N LYS A 138 2.56 14.18 4.17
CA LYS A 138 3.34 14.89 3.14
C LYS A 138 3.54 13.96 1.95
N LEU A 139 2.70 14.08 0.95
CA LEU A 139 2.69 13.20 -0.22
C LEU A 139 3.17 13.94 -1.47
N PHE A 140 3.98 13.26 -2.27
CA PHE A 140 4.29 13.59 -3.65
C PHE A 140 3.53 12.66 -4.60
N GLN A 141 3.31 13.10 -5.84
CA GLN A 141 2.63 12.26 -6.84
C GLN A 141 3.41 10.95 -7.07
N GLY A 142 2.71 9.82 -6.94
CA GLY A 142 3.27 8.46 -7.02
C GLY A 142 3.57 7.84 -5.66
N ASP A 143 3.42 8.59 -4.57
CA ASP A 143 3.71 8.10 -3.23
C ASP A 143 2.79 6.96 -2.81
N THR A 144 3.32 6.15 -1.90
CA THR A 144 2.53 5.21 -1.11
C THR A 144 2.47 5.70 0.32
N VAL A 145 1.29 5.59 0.92
CA VAL A 145 1.05 5.96 2.32
C VAL A 145 0.57 4.76 3.10
N LEU A 146 0.99 4.68 4.36
CA LEU A 146 0.47 3.72 5.32
C LEU A 146 -0.26 4.46 6.45
N TRP A 147 -1.52 4.08 6.67
CA TRP A 147 -2.23 4.38 7.90
C TRP A 147 -2.22 3.17 8.82
N PHE A 148 -1.74 3.36 10.04
CA PHE A 148 -1.79 2.36 11.10
C PHE A 148 -2.81 2.78 12.14
N VAL A 149 -3.97 2.13 12.13
CA VAL A 149 -4.95 2.30 13.20
C VAL A 149 -4.61 1.35 14.33
N THR A 150 -4.43 1.89 15.52
CA THR A 150 -4.08 1.14 16.74
C THR A 150 -5.14 1.32 17.81
N GLY A 151 -5.35 0.32 18.66
CA GLY A 151 -6.30 0.41 19.78
C GLY A 151 -7.78 0.45 19.37
N LEU A 152 -8.08 0.09 18.11
CA LEU A 152 -9.44 -0.06 17.62
C LEU A 152 -10.05 -1.33 18.23
N SER A 153 -11.20 -1.20 18.89
CA SER A 153 -11.90 -2.36 19.46
C SER A 153 -12.63 -3.15 18.38
N ALA A 154 -12.79 -4.47 18.57
CA ALA A 154 -13.30 -5.42 17.55
C ALA A 154 -14.67 -5.07 16.93
N ASN A 155 -15.48 -4.25 17.60
CA ASN A 155 -16.82 -3.82 17.18
C ASN A 155 -16.86 -2.45 16.49
N PHE A 156 -15.70 -1.91 16.10
CA PHE A 156 -15.61 -0.64 15.41
C PHE A 156 -14.89 -0.80 14.08
N PHE A 157 -15.20 0.12 13.18
CA PHE A 157 -14.62 0.20 11.83
C PHE A 157 -14.06 1.60 11.62
N VAL A 158 -13.06 1.71 10.75
CA VAL A 158 -12.48 2.98 10.34
C VAL A 158 -12.80 3.22 8.88
N ASN A 159 -13.31 4.40 8.58
CA ASN A 159 -13.41 4.91 7.22
C ASN A 159 -12.35 5.98 7.00
N ILE A 160 -11.74 5.95 5.82
CA ILE A 160 -10.94 7.04 5.29
C ILE A 160 -11.67 7.54 4.05
N LEU A 161 -12.07 8.80 4.08
CA LEU A 161 -12.91 9.43 3.09
C LEU A 161 -12.15 10.61 2.48
N PHE A 162 -12.05 10.64 1.17
CA PHE A 162 -11.41 11.74 0.47
C PHE A 162 -12.48 12.68 -0.09
N PRO A 163 -12.29 14.01 -0.01
CA PRO A 163 -13.25 14.94 -0.57
C PRO A 163 -13.37 14.70 -2.07
N PRO A 164 -14.60 14.77 -2.64
CA PRO A 164 -14.76 14.67 -4.07
C PRO A 164 -14.02 15.82 -4.74
N SER A 165 -13.26 15.52 -5.78
CA SER A 165 -12.62 16.56 -6.56
C SER A 165 -13.66 17.31 -7.39
N THR A 166 -13.52 18.63 -7.45
CA THR A 166 -14.44 19.48 -8.20
C THR A 166 -14.40 19.10 -9.68
N GLY A 167 -15.49 18.48 -10.17
CA GLY A 167 -15.62 18.08 -11.57
C GLY A 167 -15.13 16.68 -11.93
N ALA A 168 -14.63 15.88 -10.97
CA ALA A 168 -14.42 14.45 -11.17
C ALA A 168 -15.64 13.65 -10.66
N ASP A 169 -15.77 12.42 -11.16
CA ASP A 169 -16.76 11.48 -10.64
C ASP A 169 -16.46 11.24 -9.14
N ALA A 170 -17.49 11.31 -8.29
CA ALA A 170 -17.33 11.22 -6.83
C ALA A 170 -16.73 9.88 -6.34
N ALA A 171 -16.53 8.94 -7.26
CA ALA A 171 -15.90 7.64 -7.05
C ALA A 171 -14.36 7.65 -7.21
N VAL A 172 -13.73 8.73 -7.68
CA VAL A 172 -12.27 8.78 -7.90
C VAL A 172 -11.58 9.47 -6.73
N GLY A 173 -11.07 8.67 -5.79
CA GLY A 173 -10.19 9.13 -4.72
C GLY A 173 -8.77 9.44 -5.23
N PRO A 174 -7.90 10.00 -4.37
CA PRO A 174 -6.55 10.44 -4.75
C PRO A 174 -5.53 9.29 -4.82
N PHE A 175 -5.95 8.04 -4.72
CA PHE A 175 -5.08 6.86 -4.82
C PHE A 175 -5.63 5.94 -5.89
N LYS A 176 -4.75 5.36 -6.71
CA LYS A 176 -5.19 4.36 -7.70
C LYS A 176 -5.68 3.07 -7.07
N SER A 177 -5.20 2.74 -5.88
CA SER A 177 -5.62 1.55 -5.15
C SER A 177 -5.53 1.74 -3.64
N LEU A 178 -6.45 1.11 -2.92
CA LEU A 178 -6.44 1.01 -1.47
C LEU A 178 -6.38 -0.47 -1.08
N LEU A 179 -5.41 -0.83 -0.23
CA LEU A 179 -5.29 -2.18 0.33
C LEU A 179 -5.53 -2.11 1.83
N PHE A 180 -6.21 -3.11 2.37
CA PHE A 180 -6.51 -3.21 3.79
C PHE A 180 -5.90 -4.49 4.33
N THR A 181 -5.12 -4.37 5.40
CA THR A 181 -4.57 -5.50 6.13
C THR A 181 -5.02 -5.39 7.58
N ARG A 182 -5.46 -6.51 8.16
CA ARG A 182 -5.74 -6.57 9.59
C ARG A 182 -4.83 -7.62 10.19
N SER A 183 -3.95 -7.20 11.08
CA SER A 183 -3.17 -8.13 11.88
C SER A 183 -3.94 -8.42 13.16
N LEU A 184 -4.37 -9.68 13.32
CA LEU A 184 -4.89 -10.18 14.60
C LEU A 184 -3.68 -10.62 15.43
N GLY A 185 -3.07 -9.66 16.14
CA GLY A 185 -2.05 -9.98 17.15
C GLY A 185 -2.67 -10.80 18.30
N GLY A 186 -1.92 -11.74 18.85
CA GLY A 186 -2.32 -12.43 20.08
C GLY A 186 -2.46 -11.45 21.26
N GLU A 187 -3.52 -11.63 22.05
CA GLU A 187 -3.93 -10.95 23.30
C GLU A 187 -3.85 -9.42 23.47
N SER A 188 -3.23 -8.62 22.60
CA SER A 188 -3.38 -7.16 22.71
C SER A 188 -3.01 -6.40 21.44
N THR A 189 -3.96 -5.56 21.02
CA THR A 189 -3.93 -4.60 19.89
C THR A 189 -4.07 -5.20 18.50
N GLU A 190 -5.31 -5.23 18.02
CA GLU A 190 -5.59 -5.32 16.60
C GLU A 190 -5.01 -4.08 15.92
N VAL A 191 -4.22 -4.30 14.87
CA VAL A 191 -3.70 -3.24 14.02
C VAL A 191 -4.37 -3.37 12.66
N LEU A 192 -5.09 -2.32 12.27
CA LEU A 192 -5.60 -2.18 10.92
C LEU A 192 -4.60 -1.32 10.12
N GLY A 193 -3.94 -1.95 9.17
CA GLY A 193 -3.13 -1.28 8.15
C GLY A 193 -4.00 -0.91 6.97
N ILE A 194 -3.97 0.34 6.56
CA ILE A 194 -4.57 0.82 5.31
C ILE A 194 -3.43 1.36 4.48
N ILE A 195 -3.37 0.96 3.22
CA ILE A 195 -2.30 1.29 2.30
C ILE A 195 -2.92 2.03 1.12
N GLY A 196 -2.48 3.25 0.87
CA GLY A 196 -2.81 4.00 -0.34
C GLY A 196 -1.68 3.92 -1.34
N LEU A 197 -1.93 3.36 -2.52
CA LEU A 197 -0.94 3.18 -3.58
C LEU A 197 -1.10 4.24 -4.68
N ASP A 198 0.04 4.71 -5.17
CA ASP A 198 0.17 5.60 -6.31
C ASP A 198 -0.72 6.85 -6.14
N PHE A 199 -0.34 7.68 -5.17
CA PHE A 199 -0.99 8.93 -4.87
C PHE A 199 -1.03 9.81 -6.12
N ASN A 200 -2.22 10.11 -6.58
CA ASN A 200 -2.47 10.97 -7.71
C ASN A 200 -3.44 12.05 -7.24
N PRO A 201 -2.94 13.22 -6.82
CA PRO A 201 -3.79 14.29 -6.31
C PRO A 201 -4.81 14.68 -7.39
N PRO A 202 -6.05 15.00 -7.01
CA PRO A 202 -7.03 15.36 -8.01
C PRO A 202 -6.62 16.60 -8.80
N THR A 203 -7.03 16.68 -10.07
CA THR A 203 -6.69 17.82 -10.91
C THR A 203 -7.22 19.12 -10.28
N GLY A 204 -6.33 20.09 -10.06
CA GLY A 204 -6.66 21.35 -9.41
C GLY A 204 -6.82 21.26 -7.90
N ALA A 205 -6.42 20.14 -7.27
CA ALA A 205 -6.32 20.07 -5.82
C ALA A 205 -5.36 21.16 -5.30
N PRO A 206 -5.70 21.82 -4.19
CA PRO A 206 -4.79 22.76 -3.53
C PRO A 206 -3.52 22.04 -3.05
N ASP A 207 -2.47 22.82 -2.76
CA ASP A 207 -1.23 22.31 -2.17
C ASP A 207 -1.49 21.54 -0.86
N GLN A 208 -2.56 21.90 -0.13
CA GLN A 208 -3.01 21.19 1.06
C GLN A 208 -4.52 20.94 1.02
N PHE A 209 -4.96 19.71 1.26
CA PHE A 209 -6.36 19.35 1.37
C PHE A 209 -6.63 18.36 2.51
N SER A 210 -7.80 18.46 3.14
CA SER A 210 -8.22 17.53 4.18
C SER A 210 -8.68 16.20 3.60
N TYR A 211 -8.50 15.13 4.36
CA TYR A 211 -9.26 13.89 4.22
C TYR A 211 -9.96 13.61 5.55
N HIS A 212 -11.10 12.94 5.50
CA HIS A 212 -11.94 12.70 6.66
C HIS A 212 -11.76 11.28 7.17
N ILE A 213 -11.49 11.14 8.47
CA ILE A 213 -11.42 9.85 9.15
C ILE A 213 -12.65 9.72 10.02
N GLU A 214 -13.32 8.57 9.97
CA GLU A 214 -14.43 8.25 10.87
C GLU A 214 -14.19 6.93 11.57
N ILE A 215 -14.46 6.89 12.88
CA ILE A 215 -14.66 5.65 13.62
C ILE A 215 -16.17 5.42 13.71
N ARG A 216 -16.61 4.24 13.28
CA ARG A 216 -18.03 3.84 13.30
C ARG A 216 -18.24 2.60 14.15
N ASP A 217 -19.37 2.55 14.84
CA ASP A 217 -19.82 1.33 15.54
C ASP A 217 -20.47 0.32 14.58
N THR A 218 -20.87 -0.85 15.09
CA THR A 218 -21.52 -1.91 14.30
C THR A 218 -22.88 -1.53 13.72
N SER A 219 -23.50 -0.44 14.19
CA SER A 219 -24.73 0.12 13.59
C SER A 219 -24.44 1.09 12.44
N GLY A 220 -23.15 1.38 12.19
CA GLY A 220 -22.69 2.35 11.20
C GLY A 220 -22.74 3.79 11.70
N LYS A 221 -23.02 4.04 12.98
CA LYS A 221 -23.03 5.40 13.55
C LYS A 221 -21.59 5.88 13.75
N VAL A 222 -21.31 7.11 13.33
CA VAL A 222 -20.04 7.79 13.62
C VAL A 222 -19.96 8.09 15.12
N VAL A 223 -18.92 7.58 15.77
CA VAL A 223 -18.65 7.79 17.21
C VAL A 223 -17.48 8.74 17.44
N ALA A 224 -16.56 8.84 16.49
CA ALA A 224 -15.47 9.81 16.48
C ALA A 224 -15.07 10.12 15.02
N SER A 225 -14.51 11.29 14.79
CA SER A 225 -14.00 11.69 13.48
C SER A 225 -12.90 12.73 13.61
N ASP A 226 -12.05 12.83 12.58
CA ASP A 226 -11.02 13.86 12.46
C ASP A 226 -10.81 14.24 10.98
N ASP A 227 -10.23 15.41 10.73
CA ASP A 227 -9.99 15.98 9.39
C ASP A 227 -8.50 16.31 9.17
N PRO A 228 -7.60 15.31 9.22
CA PRO A 228 -6.18 15.51 8.96
C PRO A 228 -5.91 16.04 7.55
N GLN A 229 -4.73 16.64 7.40
CA GLN A 229 -4.29 17.26 6.15
C GLN A 229 -3.43 16.31 5.32
N ILE A 230 -3.56 16.40 4.00
CA ILE A 230 -2.56 15.98 3.01
C ILE A 230 -1.91 17.25 2.47
N ASP A 231 -0.59 17.34 2.60
CA ASP A 231 0.31 18.25 1.91
C ASP A 231 0.83 17.56 0.65
N ASN A 232 0.34 18.01 -0.51
CA ASN A 232 0.64 17.48 -1.84
C ASN A 232 2.00 17.96 -2.40
N LEU A 233 2.79 18.66 -1.58
CA LEU A 233 4.15 19.09 -1.90
C LEU A 233 5.19 18.31 -1.10
N GLY A 234 4.87 17.07 -0.72
CA GLY A 234 5.81 16.17 -0.04
C GLY A 234 7.12 15.99 -0.84
N PRO A 235 8.23 15.65 -0.17
CA PRO A 235 9.45 15.30 -0.88
C PRO A 235 9.19 14.06 -1.75
N PRO A 236 9.67 14.01 -3.00
CA PRO A 236 9.52 12.82 -3.81
C PRO A 236 10.23 11.63 -3.15
N PRO A 237 9.77 10.39 -3.37
CA PRO A 237 10.48 9.19 -2.93
C PRO A 237 11.89 9.27 -3.48
N GLN A 238 12.88 9.21 -2.59
CA GLN A 238 14.27 9.24 -3.03
C GLN A 238 14.56 7.91 -3.73
N GLY A 239 14.96 8.01 -5.00
CA GLY A 239 15.45 6.89 -5.78
C GLY A 239 16.75 6.43 -5.18
#